data_AF-A0A8K1D4C2-F1
#
_entry.id   AF-A0A8K1D4C2-F1
#
_cell.length_a   1.000
_cell.length_b   1.000
_cell.length_c   1.000
_cell.angle_alpha   90.00
_cell.angle_beta   90.00
_cell.angle_gamma   90.00
#
_symmetry.space_group_name_H-M   'P 1'
#
loop_
_entity.id
_entity.type
_entity.pdbx_description
1 polymer ?
#
loop_
_entity_poly.entity_id
_entity_poly.type
_entity_poly.pdbx_seq_one_letter_code
_entity_poly.pdbx_strand_id
1 'polypeptide(L)'
;MILGNGRAQFLIATKGIPELQQSELLSPLLRHFLSCCLQTDEARRWSAQELLQHPFVTSAKPTSSLAPLVILVNNWKEKTGMRQ
;
A
#
# COMPACT_ATOMS: atom_id res chain seq x y z
N MET A 1 17.74 -11.03 19.99
CA MET A 1 17.40 -12.07 18.99
C MET A 1 16.15 -11.60 18.25
N ILE A 2 16.32 -11.01 17.06
CA ILE A 2 15.22 -10.43 16.28
C ILE A 2 14.51 -11.58 15.53
N LEU A 3 13.50 -12.16 16.17
CA LEU A 3 12.58 -13.10 15.52
C LEU A 3 11.40 -12.30 14.96
N GLY A 4 11.50 -11.86 13.71
CA GLY A 4 10.42 -11.09 13.09
C GLY A 4 10.33 -11.10 11.55
N ASN A 5 11.31 -11.66 10.83
CA ASN A 5 11.36 -11.53 9.36
C ASN A 5 11.31 -12.86 8.59
N GLY A 6 11.57 -14.00 9.24
CA GLY A 6 11.73 -15.29 8.52
C GLY A 6 10.47 -15.76 7.81
N ARG A 7 9.27 -15.57 8.40
CA ARG A 7 8.01 -16.01 7.79
C ARG A 7 7.60 -15.15 6.61
N ALA A 8 7.80 -13.83 6.67
CA ALA A 8 7.50 -12.94 5.55
C ALA A 8 8.43 -13.21 4.37
N GLN A 9 9.74 -13.31 4.62
CA GLN A 9 10.74 -13.65 3.60
C GLN A 9 10.45 -15.01 2.95
N PHE A 10 10.16 -16.03 3.75
CA PHE A 10 9.80 -17.35 3.26
C PHE A 10 8.54 -17.32 2.40
N LEU A 11 7.48 -16.63 2.82
CA LEU A 11 6.24 -16.54 2.07
C LEU A 11 6.40 -15.77 0.75
N ILE A 12 7.20 -14.71 0.72
CA ILE A 12 7.48 -13.97 -0.53
C ILE A 12 8.25 -14.86 -1.50
N ALA A 13 9.27 -15.57 -1.02
CA ALA A 13 10.08 -16.46 -1.86
C ALA A 13 9.30 -17.67 -2.38
N THR A 14 8.33 -18.18 -1.61
CA THR A 14 7.59 -19.42 -1.96
C THR A 14 6.25 -19.19 -2.62
N LYS A 15 5.56 -18.08 -2.31
CA LYS A 15 4.21 -17.79 -2.82
C LYS A 15 4.16 -16.73 -3.91
N GLY A 16 5.28 -16.06 -4.20
CA GLY A 16 5.33 -15.03 -5.24
C GLY A 16 4.48 -13.81 -4.88
N ILE A 17 3.75 -13.27 -5.86
CA ILE A 17 2.93 -12.07 -5.68
C ILE A 17 1.82 -12.35 -4.66
N PRO A 18 1.70 -11.55 -3.59
CA PRO A 18 0.62 -11.72 -2.62
C PRO A 18 -0.74 -11.50 -3.29
N GLU A 19 -1.66 -12.44 -3.09
CA GLU A 19 -3.04 -12.29 -3.57
C GLU A 19 -3.78 -11.21 -2.78
N LEU A 20 -4.42 -10.29 -3.50
CA LEU A 20 -5.26 -9.26 -2.90
C LEU A 20 -6.55 -9.91 -2.39
N GLN A 21 -6.66 -10.02 -1.07
CA GLN A 21 -7.90 -10.44 -0.42
C GLN A 21 -9.02 -9.45 -0.80
N GLN A 22 -10.19 -9.98 -1.18
CA GLN A 22 -11.36 -9.18 -1.55
C GLN A 22 -11.07 -8.16 -2.68
N SER A 23 -10.34 -8.59 -3.72
CA SER A 23 -9.98 -7.76 -4.88
C SER A 23 -11.17 -7.00 -5.48
N GLU A 24 -12.37 -7.59 -5.47
CA GLU A 24 -13.59 -6.98 -6.02
C GLU A 24 -13.99 -5.68 -5.31
N LEU A 25 -13.62 -5.49 -4.04
CA LEU A 25 -13.89 -4.26 -3.28
C LEU A 25 -12.94 -3.11 -3.66
N LEU A 26 -11.83 -3.41 -4.31
CA LEU A 26 -10.85 -2.42 -4.73
C LEU A 26 -11.29 -1.76 -6.04
N SER A 27 -10.93 -0.50 -6.24
CA SER A 27 -11.21 0.15 -7.53
C SER A 27 -10.41 -0.55 -8.66
N PRO A 28 -10.96 -0.65 -9.89
CA PRO A 28 -10.23 -1.20 -11.03
C PRO A 28 -8.89 -0.49 -11.26
N LEU A 29 -8.84 0.82 -11.07
CA LEU A 29 -7.62 1.62 -11.18
C LEU A 29 -6.59 1.26 -10.11
N LEU A 30 -7.01 1.04 -8.86
CA LEU A 30 -6.11 0.61 -7.80
C LEU A 30 -5.56 -0.79 -8.06
N ARG A 31 -6.40 -1.73 -8.51
CA ARG A 31 -5.95 -3.09 -8.87
C ARG A 31 -4.90 -3.06 -9.96
N HIS A 32 -5.13 -2.27 -11.02
CA HIS A 32 -4.16 -2.13 -12.11
C HIS A 32 -2.85 -1.49 -11.63
N PHE A 33 -2.94 -0.40 -10.86
CA PHE A 33 -1.77 0.24 -10.26
C PHE A 33 -0.92 -0.75 -9.44
N LEU A 34 -1.56 -1.55 -8.57
CA LEU A 34 -0.87 -2.56 -7.76
C LEU A 34 -0.22 -3.65 -8.62
N SER A 35 -0.85 -4.06 -9.73
CA SER A 35 -0.28 -5.03 -10.66
C SER A 35 1.01 -4.52 -11.32
N CYS A 36 1.08 -3.23 -11.66
CA CYS A 36 2.29 -2.61 -12.20
C CYS A 36 3.41 -2.55 -11.15
N CYS A 37 3.06 -2.26 -9.89
CA CYS A 37 4.02 -2.21 -8.78
C CYS A 37 4.58 -3.57 -8.39
N LEU A 38 3.73 -4.61 -8.38
CA LEU A 38 4.06 -5.95 -7.88
C LEU A 38 4.54 -6.91 -8.98
N GLN A 39 4.83 -6.40 -10.17
CA GLN A 39 5.36 -7.20 -11.28
C GLN A 39 6.68 -7.87 -10.89
N THR A 40 6.78 -9.19 -11.06
CA THR A 40 7.97 -9.97 -10.69
C THR A 40 9.10 -9.84 -11.69
N ASP A 41 8.76 -9.71 -12.97
CA ASP A 41 9.72 -9.44 -14.05
C ASP A 41 10.18 -7.98 -13.99
N GLU A 42 11.45 -7.76 -13.68
CA GLU A 42 12.05 -6.43 -13.56
C GLU A 42 11.90 -5.60 -14.84
N ALA A 43 11.98 -6.23 -16.01
CA ALA A 43 11.85 -5.53 -17.29
C ALA A 43 10.43 -5.05 -17.57
N ARG A 44 9.42 -5.65 -16.92
CA ARG A 44 8.00 -5.27 -17.03
C ARG A 44 7.53 -4.41 -15.86
N ARG A 45 8.31 -4.32 -14.78
CA ARG A 45 7.95 -3.53 -13.60
C ARG A 45 8.09 -2.06 -13.93
N TRP A 46 7.02 -1.31 -13.70
CA TRP A 46 7.01 0.12 -13.98
C TRP A 46 7.94 0.87 -13.01
N SER A 47 8.69 1.80 -13.56
CA SER A 47 9.49 2.77 -12.82
C SER A 47 8.60 3.77 -12.06
N ALA A 48 9.19 4.47 -11.09
CA ALA A 48 8.49 5.52 -10.36
C ALA A 48 7.93 6.61 -11.29
N GLN A 49 8.67 6.96 -12.34
CA GLN A 49 8.24 7.98 -13.32
C GLN A 49 7.00 7.52 -14.09
N GLU A 50 6.94 6.25 -14.50
CA GLU A 50 5.77 5.68 -15.17
C GLU A 50 4.58 5.57 -14.23
N LEU A 51 4.80 5.13 -12.99
CA LEU A 51 3.77 5.01 -11.96
C LEU A 51 3.12 6.36 -11.60
N LEU A 52 3.90 7.45 -11.61
CA LEU A 52 3.36 8.81 -11.38
C LEU A 52 2.37 9.25 -12.46
N GLN A 53 2.47 8.71 -13.67
CA GLN A 53 1.53 9.01 -14.76
C GLN A 53 0.26 8.15 -14.70
N HIS A 54 0.22 7.15 -13.82
CA HIS A 54 -0.91 6.23 -13.75
C HIS A 54 -2.20 6.95 -13.28
N PRO A 55 -3.37 6.69 -13.89
CA PRO A 55 -4.63 7.38 -13.55
C PRO A 55 -5.03 7.33 -12.07
N PHE A 56 -4.66 6.25 -11.37
CA PHE A 56 -4.87 6.13 -9.92
C PHE A 56 -4.15 7.24 -9.14
N VAL A 57 -2.90 7.57 -9.50
CA VAL A 57 -2.08 8.56 -8.81
C VAL A 57 -2.48 9.97 -9.24
N THR A 58 -2.72 10.18 -10.54
CA THR A 58 -3.11 11.51 -11.06
C THR A 58 -4.52 11.93 -10.62
N SER A 59 -5.39 10.97 -10.28
CA SER A 59 -6.71 11.24 -9.70
C SER A 59 -6.71 11.41 -8.18
N ALA A 60 -5.53 11.54 -7.56
CA ALA A 60 -5.42 11.68 -6.11
C ALA A 60 -6.13 12.93 -5.60
N LYS A 61 -6.80 12.79 -4.46
CA LYS A 61 -7.38 13.92 -3.74
C LYS A 61 -6.26 14.81 -3.17
N PRO A 62 -6.50 16.12 -2.99
CA PRO A 62 -5.53 16.99 -2.34
C PRO A 62 -5.20 16.49 -0.93
N THR A 63 -3.97 16.74 -0.47
CA THR A 63 -3.48 16.30 0.85
C THR A 63 -4.37 16.79 2.00
N SER A 64 -5.04 17.94 1.83
CA SER A 64 -6.03 18.46 2.79
C SER A 64 -7.16 17.48 3.10
N SER A 65 -7.51 16.57 2.18
CA SER A 65 -8.52 15.53 2.40
C SER A 65 -8.14 14.53 3.49
N LEU A 66 -6.85 14.45 3.87
CA LEU A 66 -6.36 13.58 4.94
C LEU A 66 -6.50 14.20 6.33
N ALA A 67 -6.67 15.52 6.44
CA ALA A 67 -6.67 16.23 7.73
C ALA A 67 -7.67 15.64 8.76
N PRO A 68 -8.91 15.27 8.39
CA PRO A 68 -9.85 14.66 9.34
C PRO A 68 -9.36 13.31 9.90
N LEU A 69 -8.66 12.51 9.09
CA LEU A 69 -8.12 11.21 9.51
C LEU A 69 -6.96 11.38 10.49
N VAL A 70 -6.10 12.37 10.26
CA VAL A 70 -4.99 12.69 11.18
C VAL A 70 -5.52 13.13 12.53
N ILE A 71 -6.53 14.03 12.54
CA ILE A 71 -7.20 14.48 13.77
C ILE A 71 -7.83 13.29 14.50
N LEU A 72 -8.53 12.40 13.77
CA LEU A 72 -9.15 11.21 14.34
C LEU A 72 -8.13 10.34 15.09
N VAL A 73 -6.98 10.04 14.45
CA VAL A 73 -5.93 9.21 15.05
C VAL A 73 -5.32 9.90 16.27
N ASN A 74 -5.05 11.21 16.21
CA ASN A 74 -4.49 11.96 17.34
C ASN A 74 -5.44 11.95 18.54
N ASN A 75 -6.73 12.20 18.32
CA ASN A 75 -7.75 12.14 19.38
C ASN A 75 -7.85 10.72 19.97
N TRP A 76 -7.69 9.68 19.14
CA TRP A 76 -7.69 8.29 19.61
C TRP A 76 -6.46 7.99 20.47
N LYS A 77 -5.28 8.51 20.11
CA LYS A 77 -4.05 8.38 20.90
C LYS A 77 -4.15 9.10 22.24
N GLU A 78 -4.78 10.27 22.29
CA GLU A 78 -5.04 11.00 23.53
C GLU A 78 -5.96 10.21 24.47
N LYS A 79 -7.05 9.63 23.93
CA LYS A 79 -7.99 8.81 24.70
C LYS A 79 -7.39 7.51 25.22
N THR A 80 -6.46 6.91 24.48
CA THR A 80 -5.84 5.62 24.84
C THR A 80 -4.54 5.76 25.63
N GLY A 81 -4.09 6.99 25.92
CA GLY A 81 -2.85 7.23 26.67
C GLY A 81 -1.58 6.79 25.94
N MET A 82 -1.66 6.49 24.62
CA MET A 82 -0.53 6.08 23.77
C MET A 82 0.31 7.28 23.29
N ARG A 83 0.65 8.20 24.21
CA ARG A 83 1.76 9.13 23.98
C ARG A 83 3.03 8.40 24.39
N GLN A 84 3.85 8.05 23.41
CA GLN A 84 5.28 7.82 23.67
C GLN A 84 5.93 9.15 24.02
#